data_AF-A0A1V5R6A7-F1
#
_entry.id   AF-A0A1V5R6A7-F1
#
_cell.length_a   1.000
_cell.length_b   1.000
_cell.length_c   1.000
_cell.angle_alpha   90.00
_cell.angle_beta   90.00
_cell.angle_gamma   90.00
#
_symmetry.space_group_name_H-M   'P 1'
#
loop_
_entity.id
_entity.type
_entity.pdbx_description
1 polymer ?
#
loop_
_entity_poly.entity_id
_entity_poly.type
_entity_poly.pdbx_seq_one_letter_code
_entity_poly.pdbx_strand_id
1 'polypeptide(L)'
;MKTLATFKKELKDGTIKTLTQTFSVHKKDFIGLKRTVSKVQTNAITLKLADTGKESWLYYPVASLFEYDGNTIKIYAPGVRDLTKEEQAIMDEWTKITQTEEYERQLRIDLLTDCSTTYHQKKRFFEDKKAEHLLGYEKVRGMKYNSYINKVTDDKIKGDIEFIYLIN
;
A
#
# COMPACT_ATOMS: atom_id res chain seq x y z
N MET A 1 10.64 -10.49 18.72
CA MET A 1 10.32 -9.21 18.04
C MET A 1 9.22 -8.48 18.79
N LYS A 2 9.33 -7.17 18.94
CA LYS A 2 8.32 -6.31 19.56
C LYS A 2 7.23 -5.95 18.53
N THR A 3 6.05 -5.59 19.00
CA THR A 3 4.93 -5.23 18.12
C THR A 3 5.00 -3.76 17.69
N LEU A 4 4.29 -3.39 16.62
CA LEU A 4 4.08 -1.99 16.25
C LEU A 4 3.44 -1.18 17.40
N ALA A 5 2.57 -1.80 18.20
CA ALA A 5 1.98 -1.14 19.36
C ALA A 5 3.02 -0.87 20.46
N THR A 6 3.93 -1.81 20.70
CA THR A 6 5.07 -1.63 21.61
C THR A 6 5.97 -0.50 21.10
N PHE A 7 6.28 -0.50 19.80
CA PHE A 7 7.05 0.57 19.17
C PHE A 7 6.41 1.96 19.41
N LYS A 8 5.10 2.10 19.17
CA LYS A 8 4.37 3.36 19.40
C LYS A 8 4.42 3.85 20.85
N LYS A 9 4.44 2.94 21.82
CA LYS A 9 4.55 3.26 23.25
C LYS A 9 5.96 3.69 23.65
N GLU A 10 6.98 3.05 23.07
CA GLU A 10 8.39 3.31 23.36
C GLU A 10 8.92 4.56 22.64
N LEU A 11 8.26 4.96 21.55
CA LEU A 11 8.64 6.12 20.76
C LEU A 11 8.35 7.43 21.51
N LYS A 12 9.39 8.24 21.72
CA LYS A 12 9.28 9.57 22.34
C LYS A 12 9.70 10.67 21.36
N ASP A 13 9.16 11.86 21.57
CA ASP A 13 9.65 13.08 20.92
C ASP A 13 11.16 13.23 21.21
N GLY A 14 11.92 13.66 20.20
CA GLY A 14 13.38 13.78 20.25
C GLY A 14 14.17 12.50 19.98
N THR A 15 13.54 11.32 19.86
CA THR A 15 14.26 10.08 19.52
C THR A 15 14.96 10.22 18.17
N ILE A 16 16.25 9.87 18.09
CA ILE A 16 17.02 9.99 16.85
C ILE A 16 16.81 8.72 16.01
N LYS A 17 16.49 8.91 14.73
CA LYS A 17 16.38 7.85 13.74
C LYS A 17 17.36 8.11 12.61
N THR A 18 18.09 7.08 12.22
CA THR A 18 18.97 7.11 11.06
C THR A 18 18.49 6.07 10.06
N LEU A 19 18.15 6.49 8.84
CA LEU A 19 17.88 5.56 7.76
C LEU A 19 19.21 4.92 7.36
N THR A 20 19.34 3.61 7.53
CA THR A 20 20.56 2.87 7.19
C THR A 20 20.47 2.27 5.80
N GLN A 21 19.26 1.90 5.37
CA GLN A 21 19.04 1.30 4.06
C GLN A 21 17.67 1.68 3.50
N THR A 22 17.62 1.96 2.21
CA THR A 22 16.39 2.11 1.44
C THR A 22 16.57 1.46 0.08
N PHE A 23 15.52 0.81 -0.40
CA PHE A 23 15.47 0.24 -1.74
C PHE A 23 14.74 1.16 -2.74
N SER A 24 14.22 2.29 -2.25
CA SER A 24 13.72 3.37 -3.11
C SER A 24 14.88 4.17 -3.71
N VAL A 25 14.90 4.27 -5.05
CA VAL A 25 15.91 4.99 -5.83
C VAL A 25 15.96 6.48 -5.44
N HIS A 26 14.81 7.08 -5.15
CA HIS A 26 14.68 8.51 -4.85
C HIS A 26 15.01 8.88 -3.40
N LYS A 27 15.28 7.89 -2.53
CA LYS A 27 15.48 8.13 -1.09
C LYS A 27 16.91 7.85 -0.63
N LYS A 28 17.81 7.48 -1.54
CA LYS A 28 19.22 7.14 -1.22
C LYS A 28 19.96 8.29 -0.54
N ASP A 29 19.65 9.53 -0.91
CA ASP A 29 20.28 10.73 -0.34
C ASP A 29 19.98 10.93 1.16
N PHE A 30 18.96 10.25 1.69
CA PHE A 30 18.60 10.32 3.11
C PHE A 30 19.26 9.24 3.97
N ILE A 31 20.06 8.34 3.38
CA ILE A 31 20.80 7.31 4.11
C ILE A 31 21.88 8.00 4.97
N GLY A 32 22.02 7.56 6.22
CA GLY A 32 23.00 8.10 7.17
C GLY A 32 22.58 9.42 7.82
N LEU A 33 21.59 10.14 7.27
CA LEU A 33 21.11 11.38 7.86
C LEU A 33 20.36 11.13 9.16
N LYS A 34 20.76 11.83 10.22
CA LYS A 34 20.09 11.82 11.52
C LYS A 34 18.84 12.68 11.46
N ARG A 35 17.71 12.09 11.85
CA ARG A 35 16.42 12.76 11.95
C ARG A 35 15.87 12.58 13.36
N THR A 36 15.30 13.63 13.94
CA THR A 36 14.61 13.53 15.22
C THR A 36 13.13 13.31 14.97
N VAL A 37 12.50 12.48 15.80
CA VAL A 37 11.04 12.43 15.86
C VAL A 37 10.57 13.77 16.44
N SER A 38 9.74 14.52 15.70
CA SER A 38 9.13 15.77 16.19
C SER A 38 7.68 15.60 16.62
N LYS A 39 6.98 14.60 16.04
CA LYS A 39 5.60 14.30 16.37
C LYS A 39 5.29 12.83 16.14
N VAL A 40 4.52 12.25 17.05
CA VAL A 40 3.97 10.89 16.94
C VAL A 40 2.47 10.99 16.74
N GLN A 41 1.97 10.43 15.64
CA GLN A 41 0.55 10.37 15.31
C GLN A 41 0.08 8.91 15.28
N THR A 42 -1.24 8.69 15.16
CA THR A 42 -1.80 7.33 15.13
C THR A 42 -1.32 6.52 13.92
N ASN A 43 -1.13 7.17 12.77
CA ASN A 43 -0.83 6.56 11.48
C ASN A 43 0.59 6.85 10.95
N ALA A 44 1.34 7.76 11.57
CA ALA A 44 2.66 8.17 11.10
C ALA A 44 3.50 8.80 12.21
N ILE A 45 4.78 9.02 11.91
CA ILE A 45 5.67 9.90 12.68
C ILE A 45 6.19 11.00 11.78
N THR A 46 6.33 12.19 12.34
CA THR A 46 7.04 13.29 11.69
C THR A 46 8.51 13.21 12.10
N LEU A 47 9.38 13.19 11.09
CA LEU A 47 10.82 13.18 11.21
C LEU A 47 11.35 14.53 10.74
N LYS A 48 12.10 15.21 11.61
CA LYS A 48 12.73 16.48 11.33
C LYS A 48 14.23 16.29 11.10
N LEU A 49 14.75 16.85 10.00
CA LEU A 49 16.18 16.87 9.73
C LEU A 49 16.86 17.87 10.66
N ALA A 50 17.95 17.48 11.33
CA ALA A 50 18.64 18.35 12.29
C ALA A 50 19.17 19.64 11.63
N ASP A 51 19.79 19.51 10.45
CA ASP A 51 20.54 20.62 9.84
C ASP A 51 19.64 21.66 9.16
N THR A 52 18.53 21.23 8.55
CA THR A 52 17.67 22.11 7.74
C THR A 52 16.32 22.38 8.39
N GLY A 53 15.95 21.63 9.44
CA GLY A 53 14.64 21.68 10.06
C GLY A 53 13.50 21.18 9.17
N LYS A 54 13.78 20.66 7.96
CA LYS A 54 12.76 20.12 7.05
C LYS A 54 12.10 18.88 7.66
N GLU A 55 10.79 18.79 7.47
CA GLU A 55 9.97 17.70 7.98
C GLU A 55 9.66 16.68 6.88
N SER A 56 9.52 15.44 7.31
CA SER A 56 9.12 14.30 6.48
C SER A 56 8.26 13.35 7.29
N TRP A 57 7.40 12.58 6.63
CA TRP A 57 6.52 11.63 7.30
C TRP A 57 6.97 10.21 7.03
N LEU A 58 7.02 9.41 8.10
CA LEU A 58 7.13 7.96 8.02
C LEU A 58 5.79 7.36 8.46
N TYR A 59 5.00 6.93 7.49
CA TYR A 59 3.72 6.26 7.73
C TYR A 59 3.94 4.86 8.31
N TYR A 60 3.09 4.48 9.26
CA TYR A 60 3.07 3.12 9.75
C TYR A 60 2.40 2.21 8.74
N PRO A 61 3.08 1.14 8.28
CA PRO A 61 2.41 0.11 7.51
C PRO A 61 1.53 -0.73 8.44
N VAL A 62 0.82 -1.71 7.89
CA VAL A 62 0.18 -2.74 8.69
C VAL A 62 1.21 -3.56 9.48
N ALA A 63 0.77 -4.18 10.57
CA ALA A 63 1.67 -4.91 11.47
C ALA A 63 2.42 -6.07 10.79
N SER A 64 1.84 -6.70 9.77
CA SER A 64 2.49 -7.76 8.97
C SER A 64 3.72 -7.28 8.21
N LEU A 65 3.83 -5.98 7.92
CA LEU A 65 4.91 -5.37 7.15
C LEU A 65 5.90 -4.59 8.03
N PHE A 66 5.81 -4.73 9.34
CA PHE A 66 6.62 -3.99 10.30
C PHE A 66 7.35 -4.93 11.25
N GLU A 67 8.66 -4.77 11.36
CA GLU A 67 9.46 -5.45 12.38
C GLU A 67 10.20 -4.44 13.25
N TYR A 68 10.22 -4.73 14.54
CA TYR A 68 10.93 -3.94 15.53
C TYR A 68 11.59 -4.84 16.57
N ASP A 69 12.87 -4.66 16.81
CA ASP A 69 13.65 -5.45 17.79
C ASP A 69 14.04 -4.67 19.06
N GLY A 70 13.78 -3.35 19.10
CA GLY A 70 14.25 -2.46 20.16
C GLY A 70 15.16 -1.35 19.63
N ASN A 71 16.04 -1.68 18.69
CA ASN A 71 17.04 -0.77 18.14
C ASN A 71 16.85 -0.53 16.64
N THR A 72 16.24 -1.47 15.94
CA THR A 72 16.09 -1.43 14.48
C THR A 72 14.63 -1.56 14.10
N ILE A 73 14.21 -0.74 13.16
CA ILE A 73 12.91 -0.82 12.50
C ILE A 73 13.15 -1.31 11.08
N LYS A 74 12.42 -2.35 10.66
CA LYS A 74 12.35 -2.77 9.25
C LYS A 74 10.92 -2.61 8.75
N ILE A 75 10.77 -1.92 7.63
CA ILE A 75 9.50 -1.74 6.93
C ILE A 75 9.60 -2.46 5.61
N TYR A 76 8.62 -3.31 5.34
CA TYR A 76 8.53 -4.11 4.12
C TYR A 76 7.48 -3.48 3.19
N ALA A 77 7.75 -3.55 1.89
CA ALA A 77 6.73 -3.33 0.89
C ALA A 77 5.70 -4.47 0.94
N PRO A 78 4.43 -4.22 0.59
CA PRO A 78 3.46 -5.29 0.41
C PRO A 78 3.91 -6.26 -0.67
N GLY A 79 3.77 -7.56 -0.42
CA GLY A 79 4.11 -8.60 -1.38
C GLY A 79 3.14 -8.63 -2.56
N VAL A 80 3.58 -9.29 -3.63
CA VAL A 80 2.77 -9.49 -4.84
C VAL A 80 2.52 -10.98 -5.02
N ARG A 81 1.27 -11.36 -5.26
CA ARG A 81 0.85 -12.74 -5.48
C ARG A 81 0.00 -12.87 -6.73
N ASP A 82 -0.04 -14.07 -7.28
CA ASP A 82 -0.99 -14.41 -8.33
C ASP A 82 -2.42 -14.42 -7.77
N LEU A 83 -3.39 -14.35 -8.68
CA LEU A 83 -4.79 -14.50 -8.32
C LEU A 83 -5.03 -15.90 -7.77
N THR A 84 -5.83 -15.99 -6.73
CA THR A 84 -6.39 -17.27 -6.29
C THR A 84 -7.34 -17.81 -7.36
N LYS A 85 -7.66 -19.12 -7.31
CA LYS A 85 -8.61 -19.73 -8.24
C LYS A 85 -9.98 -19.04 -8.23
N GLU A 86 -10.43 -18.61 -7.06
CA GLU A 86 -11.70 -17.90 -6.88
C GLU A 86 -11.66 -16.51 -7.52
N GLU A 87 -10.60 -15.72 -7.25
CA GLU A 87 -10.41 -14.41 -7.86
C GLU A 87 -10.29 -14.50 -9.39
N GLN A 88 -9.59 -15.52 -9.90
CA GLN A 88 -9.48 -15.77 -11.33
C GLN A 88 -10.85 -16.06 -11.95
N ALA A 89 -11.67 -16.92 -11.31
CA ALA A 89 -13.02 -17.21 -11.80
C ALA A 89 -13.91 -15.96 -11.85
N ILE A 90 -13.79 -15.05 -10.88
CA ILE A 90 -14.51 -13.77 -10.87
C ILE A 90 -14.03 -12.87 -12.03
N MET A 91 -12.72 -12.81 -12.28
CA MET A 91 -12.16 -12.07 -13.41
C MET A 91 -12.60 -12.63 -14.76
N ASP A 92 -12.67 -13.96 -14.89
CA ASP A 92 -13.13 -14.64 -16.10
C ASP A 92 -14.63 -14.39 -16.34
N GLU A 93 -15.44 -14.40 -15.29
CA GLU A 93 -16.87 -14.04 -15.36
C GLU A 93 -17.05 -12.58 -15.80
N TRP A 94 -16.29 -11.65 -15.23
CA TRP A 94 -16.29 -10.25 -15.69
C TRP A 94 -15.86 -10.12 -17.16
N THR A 95 -14.82 -10.86 -17.56
CA THR A 95 -14.32 -10.85 -18.94
C THR A 95 -15.41 -11.29 -19.92
N LYS A 96 -16.18 -12.34 -19.60
CA LYS A 96 -17.32 -12.78 -20.41
C LYS A 96 -18.38 -11.68 -20.56
N ILE A 97 -18.70 -10.96 -19.47
CA ILE A 97 -19.66 -9.84 -19.51
C ILE A 97 -19.15 -8.77 -20.47
N THR A 98 -17.86 -8.41 -20.40
CA THR A 98 -17.28 -7.37 -21.26
C THR A 98 -17.24 -7.73 -22.75
N GLN A 99 -17.34 -9.01 -23.09
CA GLN A 99 -17.35 -9.52 -24.47
C GLN A 99 -18.77 -9.59 -25.07
N THR A 100 -19.81 -9.22 -24.32
CA THR A 100 -21.18 -9.20 -24.85
C THR A 100 -21.43 -7.97 -25.71
N GLU A 101 -22.22 -8.13 -26.77
CA GLU A 101 -22.64 -7.01 -27.63
C GLU A 101 -23.37 -5.91 -26.84
N GLU A 102 -24.15 -6.30 -25.83
CA GLU A 102 -24.84 -5.37 -24.93
C GLU A 102 -23.87 -4.48 -24.17
N TYR A 103 -22.82 -5.08 -23.58
CA TYR A 103 -21.79 -4.33 -22.87
C TYR A 103 -21.03 -3.39 -23.80
N GLU A 104 -20.64 -3.85 -24.98
CA GLU A 104 -19.98 -2.99 -25.96
C GLU A 104 -20.88 -1.83 -26.41
N ARG A 105 -22.17 -2.09 -26.60
CA ARG A 105 -23.14 -1.04 -26.95
C ARG A 105 -23.24 0.00 -25.84
N GLN A 106 -23.34 -0.43 -24.59
CA GLN A 106 -23.40 0.49 -23.45
C GLN A 106 -22.09 1.27 -23.29
N LEU A 107 -20.94 0.63 -23.50
CA LEU A 107 -19.64 1.29 -23.49
C LEU A 107 -19.54 2.39 -24.55
N ARG A 108 -20.07 2.15 -25.76
CA ARG A 108 -20.16 3.16 -26.82
C ARG A 108 -21.03 4.35 -26.42
N ILE A 109 -22.15 4.11 -25.71
CA ILE A 109 -23.01 5.19 -25.19
C ILE A 109 -22.27 5.98 -24.10
N ASP A 110 -21.65 5.31 -23.14
CA ASP A 110 -20.85 5.94 -22.08
C ASP A 110 -19.67 6.75 -22.65
N LEU A 111 -19.12 6.39 -23.82
CA LEU A 111 -18.06 7.18 -24.47
C LEU A 111 -18.58 8.46 -25.12
N LEU A 112 -19.83 8.46 -25.59
CA LEU A 112 -20.48 9.57 -26.29
C LEU A 112 -21.27 10.50 -25.35
N THR A 113 -21.40 10.12 -24.09
CA THR A 113 -22.19 10.82 -23.08
C THR A 113 -21.36 10.95 -21.81
N ASP A 114 -21.66 11.90 -20.92
CA ASP A 114 -20.99 11.98 -19.61
C ASP A 114 -21.46 10.88 -18.62
N CYS A 115 -21.97 9.76 -19.13
CA CYS A 115 -22.43 8.63 -18.33
C CYS A 115 -21.28 7.67 -18.00
N SER A 116 -21.45 6.87 -16.95
CA SER A 116 -20.44 5.91 -16.46
C SER A 116 -21.06 4.58 -16.09
N THR A 117 -22.06 4.15 -16.88
CA THR A 117 -22.89 2.97 -16.59
C THR A 117 -22.04 1.70 -16.48
N THR A 118 -21.14 1.48 -17.42
CA THR A 118 -20.21 0.35 -17.46
C THR A 118 -19.25 0.33 -16.27
N TYR A 119 -18.77 1.50 -15.82
CA TYR A 119 -17.98 1.61 -14.59
C TYR A 119 -18.81 1.20 -13.36
N HIS A 120 -20.04 1.70 -13.23
CA HIS A 120 -20.90 1.36 -12.10
C HIS A 120 -21.35 -0.11 -12.13
N GLN A 121 -21.58 -0.67 -13.32
CA GLN A 121 -21.84 -2.10 -13.51
C GLN A 121 -20.65 -2.94 -13.03
N LYS A 122 -19.43 -2.56 -13.42
CA LYS A 122 -18.20 -3.20 -12.97
C LYS A 122 -18.05 -3.13 -11.46
N LYS A 123 -18.19 -1.93 -10.89
CA LYS A 123 -18.09 -1.70 -9.45
C LYS A 123 -19.07 -2.60 -8.68
N ARG A 124 -20.34 -2.59 -9.07
CA ARG A 124 -21.39 -3.40 -8.46
C ARG A 124 -21.10 -4.90 -8.57
N PHE A 125 -20.64 -5.37 -9.73
CA PHE A 125 -20.27 -6.78 -9.93
C PHE A 125 -19.23 -7.24 -8.90
N PHE A 126 -18.15 -6.48 -8.70
CA PHE A 126 -17.12 -6.85 -7.73
C PHE A 126 -17.58 -6.68 -6.27
N GLU A 127 -18.44 -5.71 -5.97
CA GLU A 127 -19.07 -5.54 -4.66
C GLU A 127 -19.98 -6.72 -4.30
N ASP A 128 -20.84 -7.16 -5.22
CA ASP A 128 -21.75 -8.30 -5.03
C ASP A 128 -20.97 -9.60 -4.79
N LYS A 129 -19.79 -9.74 -5.41
CA LYS A 129 -18.88 -10.88 -5.23
C LYS A 129 -17.93 -10.72 -4.04
N LYS A 130 -17.99 -9.59 -3.30
CA LYS A 130 -17.10 -9.24 -2.18
C LYS A 130 -15.60 -9.28 -2.56
N ALA A 131 -15.29 -8.90 -3.79
CA ALA A 131 -13.96 -8.93 -4.41
C ALA A 131 -13.56 -7.55 -4.95
N GLU A 132 -13.88 -6.49 -4.21
CA GLU A 132 -13.68 -5.10 -4.59
C GLU A 132 -12.21 -4.75 -4.85
N HIS A 133 -11.27 -5.47 -4.22
CA HIS A 133 -9.83 -5.31 -4.46
C HIS A 133 -9.43 -5.65 -5.91
N LEU A 134 -10.22 -6.46 -6.62
CA LEU A 134 -10.01 -6.80 -8.02
C LEU A 134 -10.35 -5.65 -8.98
N LEU A 135 -11.08 -4.62 -8.52
CA LEU A 135 -11.35 -3.42 -9.32
C LEU A 135 -10.06 -2.65 -9.64
N GLY A 136 -9.05 -2.74 -8.78
CA GLY A 136 -7.72 -2.15 -8.97
C GLY A 136 -7.65 -0.62 -8.80
N TYR A 137 -8.75 0.04 -8.43
CA TYR A 137 -8.79 1.48 -8.18
C TYR A 137 -8.20 1.82 -6.81
N GLU A 138 -8.86 1.36 -5.75
CA GLU A 138 -8.46 1.55 -4.36
C GLU A 138 -7.93 0.26 -3.74
N LYS A 139 -7.21 0.43 -2.64
CA LYS A 139 -6.79 -0.70 -1.81
C LYS A 139 -7.93 -1.09 -0.88
N VAL A 140 -8.38 -2.33 -0.97
CA VAL A 140 -9.48 -2.85 -0.14
C VAL A 140 -8.96 -3.99 0.72
N ARG A 141 -9.14 -3.88 2.04
CA ARG A 141 -8.70 -4.88 3.04
C ARG A 141 -7.21 -5.27 2.90
N GLY A 142 -6.37 -4.30 2.55
CA GLY A 142 -4.93 -4.51 2.37
C GLY A 142 -4.55 -5.09 1.01
N MET A 143 -5.50 -5.34 0.11
CA MET A 143 -5.27 -5.90 -1.21
C MET A 143 -5.58 -4.90 -2.33
N LYS A 144 -4.86 -4.99 -3.44
CA LYS A 144 -5.14 -4.22 -4.65
C LYS A 144 -4.68 -4.99 -5.89
N TYR A 145 -5.56 -5.17 -6.86
CA TYR A 145 -5.22 -5.75 -8.15
C TYR A 145 -4.48 -4.74 -9.03
N ASN A 146 -3.41 -5.20 -9.68
CA ASN A 146 -2.66 -4.45 -10.67
C ASN A 146 -2.84 -5.10 -12.04
N SER A 147 -3.60 -4.44 -12.90
CA SER A 147 -3.92 -4.91 -14.25
C SER A 147 -2.74 -4.92 -15.22
N TYR A 148 -1.64 -4.21 -14.93
CA TYR A 148 -0.46 -4.21 -15.79
C TYR A 148 0.34 -5.51 -15.68
N ILE A 149 0.39 -6.08 -14.48
CA ILE A 149 1.15 -7.31 -14.18
C ILE A 149 0.23 -8.51 -13.90
N ASN A 150 -1.09 -8.32 -13.91
CA ASN A 150 -2.11 -9.30 -13.57
C ASN A 150 -1.87 -10.01 -12.23
N LYS A 151 -1.58 -9.23 -11.19
CA LYS A 151 -1.31 -9.74 -9.83
C LYS A 151 -1.98 -8.88 -8.77
N VAL A 152 -2.11 -9.45 -7.57
CA VAL A 152 -2.64 -8.76 -6.39
C VAL A 152 -1.47 -8.38 -5.48
N THR A 153 -1.38 -7.10 -5.16
CA THR A 153 -0.57 -6.61 -4.05
C THR A 153 -1.31 -6.91 -2.75
N ASP A 154 -0.66 -7.57 -1.78
CA ASP A 154 -1.27 -8.05 -0.55
C ASP A 154 -0.42 -7.72 0.68
N ASP A 155 -0.98 -6.91 1.58
CA ASP A 155 -0.36 -6.47 2.83
C ASP A 155 -0.03 -7.60 3.82
N LYS A 156 -0.66 -8.77 3.66
CA LYS A 156 -0.39 -9.93 4.53
C LYS A 156 0.91 -10.63 4.15
N ILE A 157 1.46 -10.36 2.97
CA ILE A 157 2.69 -10.95 2.46
C ILE A 157 3.79 -9.91 2.57
N LYS A 158 4.91 -10.27 3.20
CA LYS A 158 6.11 -9.42 3.21
C LYS A 158 6.78 -9.49 1.84
N GLY A 159 6.82 -8.38 1.12
CA GLY A 159 7.66 -8.21 -0.06
C GLY A 159 9.07 -7.82 0.33
N ASP A 160 9.72 -7.06 -0.55
CA ASP A 160 11.06 -6.55 -0.32
C ASP A 160 11.09 -5.55 0.85
N ILE A 161 12.26 -5.43 1.48
CA ILE A 161 12.48 -4.38 2.49
C ILE A 161 12.42 -3.03 1.78
N GLU A 162 11.63 -2.09 2.29
CA GLU A 162 11.59 -0.73 1.77
C GLU A 162 12.54 0.17 2.54
N PHE A 163 12.53 0.07 3.88
CA PHE A 163 13.35 0.88 4.78
C PHE A 163 13.90 0.09 5.95
N ILE A 164 15.13 0.43 6.34
CA ILE A 164 15.73 0.05 7.62
C ILE A 164 16.15 1.32 8.36
N TYR A 165 15.65 1.49 9.58
CA TYR A 165 16.03 2.58 10.47
C TYR A 165 16.71 2.05 11.72
N LEU A 166 17.80 2.68 12.11
CA LEU A 166 18.40 2.56 13.43
C LEU A 166 17.80 3.61 14.37
N ILE A 167 17.50 3.20 15.59
CA ILE A 167 17.05 4.04 16.69
C ILE A 167 18.25 4.31 17.59
N ASN A 168 18.56 5.59 17.79
CA ASN A 168 19.59 6.05 18.72
C ASN A 168 18.96 6.85 19.86
#